data_AF-A0A2S6CKG5-F1
#
_entry.id   AF-A0A2S6CKG5-F1
#
_cell.length_a   1.000
_cell.length_b   1.000
_cell.length_c   1.000
_cell.angle_alpha   90.00
_cell.angle_beta   90.00
_cell.angle_gamma   90.00
#
_symmetry.space_group_name_H-M   'P 1'
#
loop_
_entity.id
_entity.type
_entity.pdbx_description
1 polymer ?
#
loop_
_entity_poly.entity_id
_entity_poly.type
_entity_poly.pdbx_seq_one_letter_code
_entity_poly.pdbx_strand_id
1 'polypeptide(L)'
;MTTDESAIDSNGDHGNLDRSLQLRNNLESLPQELYNRIYDLTFAAEPAIRFYSSKKGLKTNGVLDILKDCSHHALAINEKLPPMFHVDRRSRDKFVKSYFGHVNTVFVFYGDDLGRLCIESSHLKLIPHVHYIPPHGPWTVSTELCQILSRNEGWPKDVVERIDVFQAVELPGMLDDYVEQASGTDIDDDEHSESADKLP
;
A
#
# COMPACT_ATOMS: atom_id res chain seq x y z
N MET A 1 -18.17 -37.22 -45.29
CA MET A 1 -17.96 -36.61 -43.96
C MET A 1 -16.67 -35.83 -44.05
N THR A 2 -16.82 -34.53 -44.25
CA THR A 2 -15.77 -33.54 -44.49
C THR A 2 -15.18 -33.09 -43.16
N THR A 3 -13.87 -33.18 -43.02
CA THR A 3 -13.10 -32.59 -41.93
C THR A 3 -12.91 -31.11 -42.22
N ASP A 4 -13.59 -30.26 -41.44
CA ASP A 4 -13.32 -28.83 -41.37
C ASP A 4 -11.99 -28.62 -40.63
N GLU A 5 -10.94 -28.28 -41.37
CA GLU A 5 -9.70 -27.74 -40.84
C GLU A 5 -9.94 -26.26 -40.47
N SER A 6 -10.25 -26.00 -39.20
CA SER A 6 -10.35 -24.62 -38.72
C SER A 6 -8.96 -23.99 -38.66
N ALA A 7 -8.73 -23.00 -39.51
CA ALA A 7 -7.57 -22.12 -39.50
C ALA A 7 -7.38 -21.49 -38.11
N ILE A 8 -6.24 -21.77 -37.50
CA ILE A 8 -5.79 -21.11 -36.26
C ILE A 8 -5.09 -19.82 -36.69
N ASP A 9 -5.76 -18.68 -36.52
CA ASP A 9 -5.20 -17.35 -36.70
C ASP A 9 -4.19 -17.03 -35.58
N SER A 10 -2.93 -17.48 -35.76
CA SER A 10 -1.79 -17.21 -34.87
C SER A 10 -1.03 -15.93 -35.24
N ASN A 11 -1.69 -14.79 -35.40
CA ASN A 11 -1.06 -13.54 -35.87
C ASN A 11 -1.08 -12.35 -34.89
N GLY A 12 -1.38 -12.56 -33.61
CA GLY A 12 -1.62 -11.45 -32.66
C GLY A 12 -0.46 -11.00 -31.77
N ASP A 13 0.57 -11.82 -31.52
CA ASP A 13 1.44 -11.61 -30.33
C ASP A 13 2.91 -11.22 -30.64
N HIS A 14 3.35 -11.34 -31.90
CA HIS A 14 4.76 -11.09 -32.25
C HIS A 14 5.21 -9.64 -32.01
N GLY A 15 4.31 -8.66 -32.19
CA GLY A 15 4.64 -7.24 -31.96
C GLY A 15 4.81 -6.87 -30.49
N ASN A 16 4.23 -7.64 -29.56
CA ASN A 16 4.33 -7.37 -28.13
C ASN A 16 5.65 -7.92 -27.53
N LEU A 17 6.07 -9.09 -28.02
CA LEU A 17 7.35 -9.68 -27.65
C LEU A 17 8.52 -8.80 -28.08
N ASP A 18 8.48 -8.27 -29.31
CA ASP A 18 9.56 -7.42 -29.85
C ASP A 18 9.69 -6.11 -29.06
N ARG A 19 8.57 -5.49 -28.66
CA ARG A 19 8.57 -4.33 -27.77
C ARG A 19 9.15 -4.62 -26.38
N SER A 20 8.81 -5.79 -25.83
CA SER A 20 9.33 -6.21 -24.52
C SER A 20 10.84 -6.44 -24.55
N LEU A 21 11.35 -7.02 -25.63
CA LEU A 21 12.79 -7.20 -25.85
C LEU A 21 13.52 -5.86 -26.05
N GLN A 22 12.95 -4.95 -26.84
CA GLN A 22 13.48 -3.60 -27.01
C GLN A 22 13.54 -2.83 -25.68
N LEU A 23 12.48 -2.90 -24.87
CA LEU A 23 12.47 -2.28 -23.54
C LEU A 23 13.58 -2.84 -22.64
N ARG A 24 13.74 -4.16 -22.64
CA ARG A 24 14.79 -4.82 -21.85
C ARG A 24 16.18 -4.36 -22.28
N ASN A 25 16.47 -4.34 -23.59
CA ASN A 25 17.77 -3.88 -24.10
C ASN A 25 18.03 -2.41 -23.75
N ASN A 26 16.99 -1.57 -23.82
CA ASN A 26 17.11 -0.17 -23.44
C ASN A 26 17.41 -0.04 -21.94
N LEU A 27 16.75 -0.81 -21.07
CA LEU A 27 17.01 -0.80 -19.63
C LEU A 27 18.42 -1.33 -19.29
N GLU A 28 18.89 -2.37 -19.97
CA GLU A 28 20.22 -2.96 -19.76
C GLU A 28 21.36 -2.07 -20.27
N SER A 29 21.10 -1.16 -21.21
CA SER A 29 22.09 -0.21 -21.72
C SER A 29 22.19 1.09 -20.93
N LEU A 30 21.33 1.30 -19.93
CA LEU A 30 21.40 2.49 -19.07
C LEU A 30 22.62 2.47 -18.16
N PRO A 31 23.21 3.65 -17.87
CA PRO A 31 24.09 3.81 -16.72
C PRO A 31 23.43 3.27 -15.45
N GLN A 32 24.19 2.54 -14.62
CA GLN A 32 23.67 1.86 -13.44
C GLN A 32 22.92 2.79 -12.49
N GLU A 33 23.35 4.05 -12.36
CA GLU A 33 22.69 5.08 -11.55
C GLU A 33 21.27 5.36 -12.04
N LEU A 34 21.07 5.50 -13.35
CA LEU A 34 19.75 5.74 -13.94
C LEU A 34 18.87 4.50 -13.83
N TYR A 35 19.44 3.31 -14.03
CA TYR A 35 18.72 2.05 -13.80
C TYR A 35 18.22 1.98 -12.36
N ASN A 36 19.09 2.22 -11.38
CA ASN A 36 18.75 2.22 -9.96
C ASN A 36 17.69 3.28 -9.67
N ARG A 37 17.80 4.49 -10.23
CA ARG A 37 16.80 5.54 -10.00
C ARG A 37 15.43 5.17 -10.57
N ILE A 38 15.36 4.61 -11.78
CA ILE A 38 14.11 4.14 -12.37
C ILE A 38 13.54 3.00 -11.52
N TYR A 39 14.37 2.05 -11.13
CA TYR A 39 13.98 0.93 -10.26
C TYR A 39 13.36 1.44 -8.96
N ASP A 40 14.03 2.40 -8.32
CA ASP A 40 13.59 3.02 -7.08
C ASP A 40 12.25 3.73 -7.24
N LEU A 41 12.08 4.49 -8.32
CA LEU A 41 10.81 5.16 -8.63
C LEU A 41 9.69 4.18 -8.99
N THR A 42 10.02 3.03 -9.59
CA THR A 42 9.01 2.05 -10.05
C THR A 42 8.49 1.19 -8.89
N PHE A 43 9.34 0.90 -7.91
CA PHE A 43 8.99 0.05 -6.76
C PHE A 43 8.77 0.84 -5.47
N ALA A 44 9.00 2.15 -5.48
CA ALA A 44 8.50 3.02 -4.44
C ALA A 44 7.00 3.21 -4.64
N ALA A 45 6.23 2.81 -3.63
CA ALA A 45 4.82 3.16 -3.57
C ALA A 45 4.69 4.60 -3.06
N GLU A 46 3.79 5.37 -3.67
CA GLU A 46 3.43 6.66 -3.12
C GLU A 46 2.79 6.48 -1.73
N PRO A 47 3.19 7.30 -0.75
CA PRO A 47 2.56 7.28 0.56
C PRO A 47 1.08 7.65 0.46
N ALA A 48 0.24 6.85 1.09
CA ALA A 48 -1.21 7.00 0.98
C ALA A 48 -1.92 6.52 2.24
N ILE A 49 -3.09 7.10 2.51
CA ILE A 49 -4.03 6.57 3.48
C ILE A 49 -4.88 5.54 2.75
N ARG A 50 -4.75 4.26 3.15
CA ARG A 50 -5.42 3.13 2.52
C ARG A 50 -6.60 2.72 3.39
N PHE A 51 -7.79 3.10 2.96
CA PHE A 51 -9.02 2.91 3.71
C PHE A 51 -9.81 1.72 3.17
N TYR A 52 -10.03 0.71 3.99
CA TYR A 52 -10.74 -0.51 3.65
C TYR A 52 -12.06 -0.60 4.42
N SER A 53 -13.17 -0.72 3.68
CA SER A 53 -14.50 -0.85 4.25
C SER A 53 -15.40 -1.65 3.33
N SER A 54 -16.35 -2.38 3.90
CA SER A 54 -17.43 -2.96 3.10
C SER A 54 -18.15 -1.84 2.34
N LYS A 55 -18.61 -2.12 1.10
CA LYS A 55 -19.31 -1.13 0.25
C LYS A 55 -20.56 -0.54 0.92
N LYS A 56 -21.11 -1.23 1.92
CA LYS A 56 -22.25 -0.77 2.71
C LYS A 56 -21.84 0.26 3.77
N GLY A 57 -20.73 0.02 4.47
CA GLY A 57 -20.25 0.90 5.56
C GLY A 57 -19.86 2.31 5.11
N LEU A 58 -19.34 2.46 3.89
CA LEU A 58 -18.91 3.77 3.38
C LEU A 58 -20.08 4.74 3.13
N LYS A 59 -21.27 4.23 2.78
CA LYS A 59 -22.40 5.08 2.38
C LYS A 59 -23.17 5.65 3.56
N THR A 60 -23.12 5.00 4.71
CA THR A 60 -24.03 5.28 5.82
C THR A 60 -23.54 6.37 6.75
N ASN A 61 -22.24 6.64 6.80
CA ASN A 61 -21.65 7.26 7.99
C ASN A 61 -20.93 8.60 7.74
N GLY A 62 -20.97 9.18 6.53
CA GLY A 62 -20.33 10.47 6.23
C GLY A 62 -18.79 10.48 6.35
N VAL A 63 -18.18 9.35 6.72
CA VAL A 63 -16.73 9.17 6.90
C VAL A 63 -15.95 9.52 5.63
N LEU A 64 -16.53 9.24 4.46
CA LEU A 64 -15.91 9.62 3.19
C LEU A 64 -15.80 11.13 3.01
N ASP A 65 -16.73 11.91 3.53
CA ASP A 65 -16.70 13.36 3.38
C ASP A 65 -15.64 13.95 4.32
N ILE A 66 -15.57 13.45 5.56
CA ILE A 66 -14.49 13.78 6.52
C ILE A 66 -13.11 13.44 5.91
N LEU A 67 -12.95 12.23 5.36
CA LEU A 67 -11.68 11.79 4.77
C LEU A 67 -11.24 12.66 3.58
N LYS A 68 -12.19 13.09 2.74
CA LYS A 68 -11.89 13.99 1.61
C LYS A 68 -11.46 15.37 2.08
N ASP A 69 -12.05 15.86 3.15
CA ASP A 69 -11.73 17.18 3.69
C ASP A 69 -10.40 17.18 4.46
N CYS A 70 -10.01 16.05 5.06
CA CYS A 70 -8.79 15.92 5.86
C CYS A 70 -7.52 15.59 5.05
N SER A 71 -7.61 14.93 3.89
CA SER A 71 -6.39 14.44 3.23
C SER A 71 -5.90 15.35 2.11
N HIS A 72 -4.85 16.11 2.39
CA HIS A 72 -3.90 16.56 1.36
C HIS A 72 -3.12 15.37 0.74
N HIS A 73 -3.17 14.20 1.37
CA HIS A 73 -2.54 12.97 0.94
C HIS A 73 -3.40 12.16 -0.02
N ALA A 74 -2.77 11.27 -0.80
CA ALA A 74 -3.48 10.31 -1.62
C ALA A 74 -4.35 9.39 -0.75
N LEU A 75 -5.67 9.45 -0.96
CA LEU A 75 -6.64 8.57 -0.30
C LEU A 75 -7.02 7.43 -1.24
N ALA A 76 -6.66 6.20 -0.86
CA ALA A 76 -6.99 5.00 -1.60
C ALA A 76 -8.09 4.21 -0.87
N ILE A 77 -9.29 4.19 -1.44
CA ILE A 77 -10.46 3.52 -0.83
C ILE A 77 -10.68 2.17 -1.49
N ASN A 78 -10.63 1.10 -0.70
CA ASN A 78 -10.82 -0.28 -1.15
C ASN A 78 -9.96 -0.66 -2.36
N GLU A 79 -8.79 -0.04 -2.48
CA GLU A 79 -7.86 -0.38 -3.55
C GLU A 79 -7.37 -1.80 -3.36
N LYS A 80 -7.44 -2.61 -4.42
CA LYS A 80 -6.94 -3.97 -4.38
C LYS A 80 -5.45 -3.94 -4.06
N LEU A 81 -5.05 -4.71 -3.05
CA LEU A 81 -3.64 -4.80 -2.70
C LEU A 81 -2.82 -5.36 -3.87
N PRO A 82 -1.60 -4.84 -4.07
CA PRO A 82 -0.74 -5.21 -5.18
C PRO A 82 -0.37 -6.71 -5.09
N PRO A 83 -0.29 -7.41 -6.23
CA PRO A 83 0.15 -8.80 -6.25
C PRO A 83 1.64 -8.90 -5.89
N MET A 84 1.94 -9.53 -4.76
CA MET A 84 3.30 -9.66 -4.22
C MET A 84 4.26 -10.50 -5.08
N PHE A 85 3.71 -11.35 -5.95
CA PHE A 85 4.49 -12.30 -6.76
C PHE A 85 4.91 -11.75 -8.12
N HIS A 86 4.48 -10.54 -8.49
CA HIS A 86 4.85 -9.94 -9.78
C HIS A 86 6.21 -9.22 -9.71
N VAL A 87 6.75 -9.02 -8.52
CA VAL A 87 8.07 -8.43 -8.30
C VAL A 87 9.13 -9.50 -8.08
N ASP A 88 10.33 -9.21 -8.58
CA ASP A 88 11.50 -10.05 -8.38
C ASP A 88 11.79 -10.17 -6.87
N ARG A 89 12.47 -11.26 -6.47
CA ARG A 89 12.68 -11.54 -5.04
C ARG A 89 13.43 -10.41 -4.31
N ARG A 90 14.34 -9.71 -4.99
CA ARG A 90 15.13 -8.60 -4.41
C ARG A 90 14.33 -7.29 -4.35
N SER A 91 13.52 -6.96 -5.36
CA SER A 91 12.61 -5.79 -5.28
C SER A 91 11.48 -6.01 -4.31
N ARG A 92 11.05 -7.26 -4.07
CA ARG A 92 9.93 -7.54 -3.18
C ARG A 92 10.13 -6.91 -1.81
N ASP A 93 11.31 -7.03 -1.21
CA ASP A 93 11.56 -6.46 0.12
C ASP A 93 11.51 -4.93 0.09
N LYS A 94 12.05 -4.30 -0.97
CA LYS A 94 11.99 -2.85 -1.16
C LYS A 94 10.54 -2.37 -1.35
N PHE A 95 9.79 -3.08 -2.18
CA PHE A 95 8.38 -2.80 -2.43
C PHE A 95 7.54 -2.99 -1.16
N VAL A 96 7.76 -4.07 -0.40
CA VAL A 96 7.07 -4.30 0.87
C VAL A 96 7.34 -3.14 1.83
N LYS A 97 8.61 -2.78 1.97
CA LYS A 97 9.01 -1.68 2.86
C LYS A 97 8.40 -0.36 2.41
N SER A 98 8.36 -0.08 1.12
CA SER A 98 7.78 1.17 0.60
C SER A 98 6.26 1.20 0.59
N TYR A 99 5.58 0.08 0.34
CA TYR A 99 4.13 0.05 0.23
C TYR A 99 3.46 -0.20 1.58
N PHE A 100 3.97 -1.13 2.39
CA PHE A 100 3.38 -1.49 3.67
C PHE A 100 4.09 -0.84 4.85
N GLY A 101 5.40 -0.64 4.77
CA GLY A 101 6.23 -0.18 5.88
C GLY A 101 6.63 1.30 5.85
N HIS A 102 6.08 2.08 4.92
CA HIS A 102 6.43 3.50 4.82
C HIS A 102 5.76 4.26 5.96
N VAL A 103 6.52 5.15 6.61
CA VAL A 103 6.07 5.91 7.79
C VAL A 103 4.79 6.72 7.53
N ASN A 104 4.64 7.20 6.30
CA ASN A 104 3.50 8.01 5.85
C ASN A 104 2.40 7.18 5.16
N THR A 105 2.44 5.85 5.24
CA THR A 105 1.37 4.99 4.73
C THR A 105 0.59 4.40 5.89
N VAL A 106 -0.71 4.63 5.89
CA VAL A 106 -1.60 4.25 6.99
C VAL A 106 -2.68 3.33 6.45
N PHE A 107 -2.88 2.18 7.10
CA PHE A 107 -3.94 1.23 6.74
C PHE A 107 -5.06 1.34 7.77
N VAL A 108 -6.23 1.77 7.30
CA VAL A 108 -7.42 1.95 8.14
C VAL A 108 -8.50 0.99 7.68
N PHE A 109 -9.00 0.18 8.60
CA PHE A 109 -10.06 -0.78 8.38
C PHE A 109 -11.32 -0.32 9.10
N TYR A 110 -12.42 -0.25 8.37
CA TYR A 110 -13.66 0.31 8.87
C TYR A 110 -14.83 -0.64 8.64
N GLY A 111 -15.64 -0.83 9.67
CA GLY A 111 -16.89 -1.58 9.59
C GLY A 111 -16.91 -2.90 10.35
N ASP A 112 -18.09 -3.49 10.44
CA ASP A 112 -18.40 -4.77 11.08
C ASP A 112 -18.06 -5.97 10.18
N ASP A 113 -18.16 -5.79 8.87
CA ASP A 113 -17.98 -6.82 7.85
C ASP A 113 -16.51 -7.03 7.42
N LEU A 114 -15.56 -7.12 8.36
CA LEU A 114 -14.13 -7.24 8.01
C LEU A 114 -13.81 -8.49 7.18
N GLY A 115 -14.41 -9.65 7.43
CA GLY A 115 -14.13 -10.85 6.63
C GLY A 115 -14.69 -10.79 5.22
N ARG A 116 -15.50 -9.77 4.88
CA ARG A 116 -15.89 -9.50 3.48
C ARG A 116 -14.82 -8.70 2.73
N LEU A 117 -13.88 -8.08 3.43
CA LEU A 117 -12.70 -7.50 2.81
C LEU A 117 -11.82 -8.67 2.40
N CYS A 118 -11.90 -9.09 1.13
CA CYS A 118 -11.11 -10.19 0.58
C CYS A 118 -9.61 -9.83 0.51
N ILE A 119 -8.99 -9.63 1.67
CA ILE A 119 -7.58 -9.31 1.84
C ILE A 119 -6.88 -10.61 2.21
N GLU A 120 -5.86 -10.96 1.43
CA GLU A 120 -5.12 -12.18 1.69
C GLU A 120 -4.36 -12.06 3.02
N SER A 121 -4.36 -13.11 3.83
CA SER A 121 -3.70 -13.11 5.14
C SER A 121 -2.19 -12.86 5.04
N SER A 122 -1.58 -13.16 3.89
CA SER A 122 -0.18 -12.83 3.57
C SER A 122 0.06 -11.33 3.58
N HIS A 123 -0.84 -10.51 3.03
CA HIS A 123 -0.69 -9.06 3.02
C HIS A 123 -0.89 -8.44 4.41
N LEU A 124 -1.85 -8.94 5.20
CA LEU A 124 -2.07 -8.44 6.56
C LEU A 124 -0.82 -8.55 7.44
N LYS A 125 0.00 -9.60 7.22
CA LYS A 125 1.27 -9.77 7.94
C LYS A 125 2.32 -8.72 7.56
N LEU A 126 2.23 -8.13 6.37
CA LEU A 126 3.16 -7.12 5.89
C LEU A 126 2.82 -5.73 6.43
N ILE A 127 1.56 -5.48 6.80
CA ILE A 127 1.12 -4.21 7.38
C ILE A 127 1.65 -4.16 8.82
N PRO A 128 2.53 -3.21 9.18
CA PRO A 128 3.13 -3.12 10.51
C PRO A 128 2.12 -2.65 11.56
N HIS A 129 1.32 -1.64 11.22
CA HIS A 129 0.33 -1.00 12.07
C HIS A 129 -1.04 -1.04 11.40
N VAL A 130 -2.00 -1.67 12.06
CA VAL A 130 -3.36 -1.83 11.54
C VAL A 130 -4.31 -1.00 12.39
N HIS A 131 -4.91 0.01 11.79
CA HIS A 131 -5.89 0.86 12.47
C HIS A 131 -7.29 0.32 12.19
N TYR A 132 -8.07 0.08 13.23
CA TYR A 132 -9.46 -0.38 13.10
C TYR A 132 -10.43 0.63 13.69
N ILE A 133 -11.48 0.93 12.93
CA ILE A 133 -12.56 1.82 13.35
C ILE A 133 -13.87 1.05 13.32
N PRO A 134 -14.52 0.84 14.47
CA PRO A 134 -15.80 0.14 14.53
C PRO A 134 -16.94 0.96 13.90
N PRO A 135 -17.96 0.31 13.30
CA PRO A 135 -19.05 0.98 12.58
C PRO A 135 -20.06 1.71 13.46
N HIS A 136 -20.13 1.42 14.75
CA HIS A 136 -21.28 1.80 15.59
C HIS A 136 -20.92 2.71 16.76
N GLY A 137 -21.09 4.01 16.55
CA GLY A 137 -21.43 5.01 17.58
C GLY A 137 -20.42 5.25 18.72
N PRO A 138 -20.72 6.17 19.66
CA PRO A 138 -19.83 6.64 20.73
C PRO A 138 -19.56 5.60 21.84
N TRP A 139 -19.96 4.35 21.64
CA TRP A 139 -19.69 3.29 22.59
C TRP A 139 -18.29 2.76 22.34
N THR A 140 -17.43 2.86 23.34
CA THR A 140 -16.10 2.24 23.35
C THR A 140 -16.27 0.74 23.13
N VAL A 141 -16.16 0.30 21.88
CA VAL A 141 -15.88 -1.11 21.59
C VAL A 141 -14.51 -1.36 22.19
N SER A 142 -14.44 -2.22 23.22
CA SER A 142 -13.17 -2.52 23.83
C SER A 142 -12.24 -3.15 22.79
N THR A 143 -10.94 -2.88 22.90
CA THR A 143 -9.91 -3.51 22.07
C THR A 143 -10.10 -5.04 22.02
N GLU A 144 -10.51 -5.65 23.13
CA GLU A 144 -10.82 -7.08 23.23
C GLU A 144 -11.94 -7.53 22.28
N LEU A 145 -13.02 -6.74 22.13
CA LEU A 145 -14.09 -7.07 21.20
C LEU A 145 -13.62 -6.97 19.75
N CYS A 146 -12.83 -5.95 19.41
CA CYS A 146 -12.21 -5.84 18.09
C CYS A 146 -11.32 -7.06 17.80
N GLN A 147 -10.52 -7.48 18.78
CA GLN A 147 -9.67 -8.66 18.65
C GLN A 147 -10.48 -9.94 18.46
N ILE A 148 -11.59 -10.11 19.19
CA ILE A 148 -12.50 -11.25 19.03
C ILE A 148 -13.12 -11.26 17.63
N LEU A 149 -13.61 -10.11 17.16
CA LEU A 149 -14.20 -9.99 15.83
C LEU A 149 -13.16 -10.33 14.76
N SER A 150 -11.97 -9.72 14.79
CA SER A 150 -10.92 -10.02 13.81
C SER A 150 -10.50 -11.50 13.83
N ARG A 151 -10.45 -12.15 15.00
CA ARG A 151 -10.19 -13.61 15.08
C ARG A 151 -11.31 -14.43 14.45
N ASN A 152 -12.57 -14.06 14.69
CA ASN A 152 -13.73 -14.74 14.09
C ASN A 152 -13.76 -14.58 12.57
N GLU A 153 -13.28 -13.46 12.06
CA GLU A 153 -13.10 -13.20 10.62
C GLU A 153 -11.83 -13.86 10.04
N GLY A 154 -11.11 -14.68 10.82
CA GLY A 154 -9.98 -15.48 10.37
C GLY A 154 -8.66 -14.73 10.25
N TRP A 155 -8.54 -13.56 10.86
CA TRP A 155 -7.28 -12.81 10.84
C TRP A 155 -6.19 -13.52 11.66
N PRO A 156 -4.92 -13.49 11.21
CA PRO A 156 -3.82 -14.06 11.98
C PRO A 156 -3.70 -13.43 13.37
N LYS A 157 -3.42 -14.25 14.39
CA LYS A 157 -3.33 -13.79 15.79
C LYS A 157 -2.34 -12.64 15.98
N ASP A 158 -1.20 -12.70 15.30
CA ASP A 158 -0.15 -11.68 15.30
C ASP A 158 -0.58 -10.36 14.67
N VAL A 159 -1.51 -10.39 13.72
CA VAL A 159 -2.11 -9.17 13.15
C VAL A 159 -3.08 -8.57 14.17
N VAL A 160 -3.92 -9.41 14.77
CA VAL A 160 -4.92 -9.00 15.76
C VAL A 160 -4.31 -8.31 16.97
N GLU A 161 -3.16 -8.78 17.44
CA GLU A 161 -2.42 -8.19 18.56
C GLU A 161 -1.80 -6.81 18.25
N ARG A 162 -1.71 -6.45 16.96
CA ARG A 162 -1.20 -5.16 16.47
C ARG A 162 -2.29 -4.19 16.02
N ILE A 163 -3.56 -4.53 16.27
CA ILE A 163 -4.68 -3.66 15.91
C ILE A 163 -4.77 -2.54 16.94
N ASP A 164 -4.61 -1.32 16.47
CA ASP A 164 -4.91 -0.12 17.22
C ASP A 164 -6.36 0.31 16.90
N VAL A 165 -7.18 0.51 17.92
CA VAL A 165 -8.61 0.80 17.78
C VAL A 165 -8.86 2.28 18.01
N PHE A 166 -9.47 2.94 17.02
CA PHE A 166 -9.77 4.37 17.07
C PHE A 166 -11.26 4.64 16.93
N GLN A 167 -11.69 5.75 17.51
CA GLN A 167 -12.98 6.32 17.21
C GLN A 167 -12.93 7.12 15.92
N ALA A 168 -14.03 7.14 15.16
CA ALA A 168 -14.10 7.90 13.91
C ALA A 168 -13.83 9.41 14.11
N VAL A 169 -14.07 9.95 15.31
CA VAL A 169 -13.80 11.36 15.65
C VAL A 169 -12.31 11.65 15.86
N GLU A 170 -11.49 10.64 16.13
CA GLU A 170 -10.04 10.77 16.32
C GLU A 170 -9.28 10.69 14.99
N LEU A 171 -9.95 10.20 13.94
CA LEU A 171 -9.36 10.02 12.62
C LEU A 171 -8.73 11.30 12.05
N PRO A 172 -9.37 12.48 12.11
CA PRO A 172 -8.73 13.71 11.63
C PRO A 172 -7.42 14.03 12.35
N GLY A 173 -7.41 14.03 13.69
CA GLY A 173 -6.21 14.33 14.47
C GLY A 173 -5.09 13.32 14.25
N MET A 174 -5.43 12.03 14.15
CA MET A 174 -4.47 10.99 13.79
C MET A 174 -3.85 11.27 12.41
N LEU A 175 -4.67 11.64 11.42
CA LEU A 175 -4.16 11.95 10.08
C LEU A 175 -3.28 13.19 10.07
N ASP A 176 -3.62 14.22 10.84
CA ASP A 176 -2.82 15.44 10.99
C ASP A 176 -1.45 15.13 11.61
N ASP A 177 -1.39 14.30 12.67
CA ASP A 177 -0.14 13.87 13.30
C ASP A 177 0.78 13.13 12.30
N TYR A 178 0.20 12.34 11.39
CA TYR A 178 0.95 11.67 10.33
C TYR A 178 1.46 12.66 9.26
N VAL A 179 0.69 13.71 8.95
CA VAL A 179 1.11 14.78 8.03
C VAL A 179 2.28 15.57 8.60
N GLU A 180 2.23 15.90 9.88
CA GLU A 180 3.32 16.61 10.55
C GLU A 180 4.61 15.78 10.59
N GLN A 181 4.51 14.48 10.87
CA GLN A 181 5.67 13.58 10.80
C GLN A 181 6.24 13.46 9.39
N ALA A 182 5.37 13.43 8.37
CA ALA A 182 5.78 13.36 6.97
C ALA A 182 6.55 14.61 6.50
N SER A 183 6.14 15.78 6.99
CA SER A 183 6.73 17.07 6.62
C SER A 183 7.97 17.43 7.45
N GLY A 184 8.08 16.90 8.68
CA GLY A 184 9.21 17.15 9.58
C GLY A 184 10.48 16.36 9.28
N THR A 185 10.46 15.40 8.34
CA THR A 185 11.67 14.86 7.72
C THR A 185 12.22 15.87 6.71
N ASP A 186 12.65 17.04 7.21
CA ASP A 186 13.70 17.78 6.55
C ASP A 186 14.89 16.82 6.47
N ILE A 187 15.21 16.45 5.24
CA ILE A 187 16.45 15.77 4.92
C ILE A 187 17.50 16.76 5.42
N ASP A 188 18.10 16.46 6.58
CA ASP A 188 19.38 17.06 6.95
C ASP A 188 20.29 16.75 5.77
N ASP A 189 20.38 17.70 4.85
CA ASP A 189 21.39 17.76 3.81
C ASP A 189 22.69 17.80 4.60
N ASP A 190 23.21 16.62 4.90
CA ASP A 190 24.54 16.38 5.41
C ASP A 190 25.47 16.95 4.32
N GLU A 191 25.68 18.26 4.41
CA GLU A 191 26.77 19.00 3.80
C GLU A 191 28.05 18.35 4.34
N HIS A 192 28.43 17.23 3.73
CA HIS A 192 29.81 16.79 3.70
C HIS A 192 30.59 17.86 2.94
N SER A 193 30.94 18.89 3.71
CA SER A 193 31.96 19.86 3.43
C SER A 193 33.22 19.10 3.04
N GLU A 194 33.44 19.05 1.74
CA GLU A 194 34.63 18.54 1.10
C GLU A 194 35.82 19.35 1.62
N SER A 195 36.46 18.84 2.67
CA SER A 195 37.70 19.38 3.22
C SER A 195 38.83 19.11 2.24
N ALA A 196 38.90 19.92 1.19
CA ALA A 196 40.08 20.09 0.38
C ALA A 196 41.07 20.96 1.17
N ASP A 197 42.04 20.34 1.85
CA ASP A 197 43.32 21.03 1.95
C ASP A 197 44.53 20.11 2.20
N LYS A 198 45.57 20.41 1.42
CA LYS A 198 47.01 20.12 1.58
C LYS A 198 47.59 18.86 0.94
N LEU A 199 47.99 19.06 -0.32
CA LEU A 199 49.15 18.41 -0.94
C LEU A 199 50.47 18.99 -0.35
N PRO A 200 51.58 18.22 -0.40
CA PRO A 200 52.78 18.37 0.42
C PRO A 200 53.68 19.57 0.08
#